data_AF-W6L8J6-F1
#
_entry.id   AF-W6L8J6-F1
#
_cell.length_a   1.000
_cell.length_b   1.000
_cell.length_c   1.000
_cell.angle_alpha   90.00
_cell.angle_beta   90.00
_cell.angle_gamma   90.00
#
_symmetry.space_group_name_H-M   'P 1'
#
loop_
_entity.id
_entity.type
_entity.pdbx_description
1 polymer ?
#
loop_
_entity_poly.entity_id
_entity_poly.type
_entity_poly.pdbx_seq_one_letter_code
_entity_poly.pdbx_strand_id
1 'polypeptide(L)'
;MRRTCLRFQGFFQNLKKGTDKYNLFTSLWNKPDTKDERIKEYIPEVLEESLQEQRRVIQESTTRDVIVESGHRILSEIEKKSPTPSILPHLSKIILEYGAKNIIALRPLSYLLYPSGLMSSNDRQPHDLILNFVDNFRSLIEEVEQNGCSARLSKAPSRIISAEGEPSQTPLFLSQTKDDNKGEECEEKDEKTARMALNTGLMNSTALNETNLLNEPCDNADESSRETKHPPNAFYAEPTDITLFVQVITGMALANLHCGDIPNAIHCVEIGINHVVDPTRRGALFGLKAGLLVRQKKFKEAVEIAKLAVEASDNPQGYLHGGYALRRLNAPNEAMALLEKGVENHPMNTRIVAQLEAAEKEVRLLLPVSKGDTNGS
;
A
#
# COMPACT_ATOMS: atom_id res chain seq x y z
N MET A 1 -16.57 7.56 -26.65
CA MET A 1 -17.62 8.53 -27.05
C MET A 1 -17.03 9.95 -26.99
N ARG A 2 -16.91 10.66 -28.12
CA ARG A 2 -16.41 12.04 -28.20
C ARG A 2 -17.49 12.93 -28.82
N ARG A 3 -18.23 13.66 -27.98
CA ARG A 3 -19.21 14.74 -28.28
C ARG A 3 -19.63 15.22 -26.88
N THR A 4 -19.26 16.39 -26.37
CA THR A 4 -19.78 17.71 -26.74
C THR A 4 -18.95 18.82 -26.06
N CYS A 5 -18.15 19.57 -26.80
CA CYS A 5 -17.61 20.87 -26.39
C CYS A 5 -17.73 21.85 -27.57
N LEU A 6 -18.96 22.19 -27.93
CA LEU A 6 -19.26 23.21 -28.94
C LEU A 6 -20.47 24.00 -28.46
N ARG A 7 -20.24 25.02 -27.62
CA ARG A 7 -21.09 26.22 -27.47
C ARG A 7 -20.50 27.20 -26.43
N PHE A 8 -19.32 27.74 -26.72
CA PHE A 8 -18.84 28.98 -26.08
C PHE A 8 -18.28 29.99 -27.11
N GLN A 9 -18.68 29.86 -28.38
CA GLN A 9 -18.21 30.72 -29.47
C GLN A 9 -18.94 32.08 -29.57
N GLY A 10 -19.96 32.34 -28.74
CA GLY A 10 -20.79 33.55 -28.85
C GLY A 10 -20.35 34.74 -28.00
N PHE A 11 -19.58 34.55 -26.93
CA PHE A 11 -19.36 35.63 -25.96
C PHE A 11 -18.26 36.63 -26.38
N PHE A 12 -17.33 36.23 -27.25
CA PHE A 12 -16.18 37.06 -27.63
C PHE A 12 -16.27 37.74 -29.00
N GLN A 13 -17.36 37.55 -29.76
CA GLN A 13 -17.42 38.03 -31.15
C GLN A 13 -17.69 39.54 -31.32
N ASN A 14 -18.01 40.27 -30.25
CA ASN A 14 -18.25 41.73 -30.29
C ASN A 14 -17.09 42.60 -29.77
N LEU A 15 -15.92 42.02 -29.48
CA LEU A 15 -14.74 42.82 -29.13
C LEU A 15 -14.05 43.31 -30.41
N LYS A 16 -14.32 44.58 -30.77
CA LYS A 16 -13.65 45.29 -31.87
C LYS A 16 -12.13 45.13 -31.75
N LYS A 17 -11.50 44.62 -32.81
CA LYS A 17 -10.07 44.26 -32.95
C LYS A 17 -9.06 45.44 -32.84
N GLY A 18 -9.43 46.59 -32.28
CA GLY A 18 -8.65 47.84 -32.42
C GLY A 18 -8.12 48.46 -31.13
N THR A 19 -8.40 47.90 -29.96
CA THR A 19 -8.01 48.52 -28.68
C THR A 19 -7.30 47.52 -27.78
N ASP A 20 -6.19 47.98 -27.21
CA ASP A 20 -5.24 47.24 -26.36
C ASP A 20 -5.91 46.15 -25.52
N LYS A 21 -5.57 44.89 -25.83
CA LYS A 21 -6.09 43.71 -25.11
C LYS A 21 -5.81 43.77 -23.60
N TYR A 22 -4.78 44.51 -23.20
CA TYR A 22 -4.41 44.75 -21.80
C TYR A 22 -5.32 45.74 -21.07
N ASN A 23 -6.02 46.63 -21.80
CA ASN A 23 -6.87 47.67 -21.20
C ASN A 23 -8.31 47.20 -20.91
N LEU A 24 -8.75 46.08 -21.49
CA LEU A 24 -10.09 45.57 -21.26
C LEU A 24 -10.25 45.07 -19.81
N PHE A 25 -9.28 44.29 -19.33
CA PHE A 25 -9.27 43.76 -17.97
C PHE A 25 -9.08 44.87 -16.94
N THR A 26 -8.18 45.83 -17.16
CA THR A 26 -7.98 46.96 -16.24
C THR A 26 -9.21 47.89 -16.18
N SER A 27 -9.94 48.07 -17.28
CA SER A 27 -11.16 48.90 -17.29
C SER A 27 -12.36 48.27 -16.56
N LEU A 28 -12.43 46.93 -16.50
CA LEU A 28 -13.44 46.21 -15.71
C LEU A 28 -13.16 46.30 -14.21
N TRP A 29 -11.88 46.36 -13.82
CA TRP A 29 -11.44 46.50 -12.43
C TRP A 29 -11.49 47.94 -11.92
N ASN A 30 -11.34 48.94 -12.80
CA ASN A 30 -11.33 50.36 -12.44
C ASN A 30 -12.69 51.06 -12.57
N LYS A 31 -13.81 50.34 -12.71
CA LYS A 31 -15.12 51.00 -12.64
C LYS A 31 -15.35 51.52 -11.22
N PRO A 32 -15.67 52.81 -11.06
CA PRO A 32 -15.98 53.38 -9.76
C PRO A 32 -17.32 52.81 -9.28
N ASP A 33 -17.32 52.31 -8.06
CA ASP A 33 -18.49 52.10 -7.19
C ASP A 33 -19.53 51.05 -7.62
N THR A 34 -19.12 49.78 -7.74
CA THR A 34 -19.99 48.73 -7.19
C THR A 34 -19.97 48.86 -5.67
N LYS A 35 -21.04 49.43 -5.09
CA LYS A 35 -21.19 49.74 -3.65
C LYS A 35 -21.04 48.56 -2.69
N ASP A 36 -20.93 47.34 -3.18
CA ASP A 36 -20.67 46.16 -2.36
C ASP A 36 -19.16 45.89 -2.28
N GLU A 37 -18.53 46.34 -1.19
CA GLU A 37 -17.14 46.00 -0.86
C GLU A 37 -16.91 44.48 -0.82
N ARG A 38 -17.96 43.70 -0.51
CA ARG A 38 -17.95 42.23 -0.49
C ARG A 38 -17.64 41.60 -1.86
N ILE A 39 -17.98 42.27 -2.96
CA ILE A 39 -17.70 41.76 -4.32
C ILE A 39 -16.19 41.80 -4.61
N LYS A 40 -15.45 42.76 -4.01
CA LYS A 40 -14.00 42.85 -4.18
C LYS A 40 -13.25 41.75 -3.43
N GLU A 41 -13.83 41.23 -2.35
CA GLU A 41 -13.27 40.08 -1.61
C GLU A 41 -13.61 38.75 -2.29
N TYR A 42 -14.82 38.60 -2.82
CA TYR A 42 -15.29 37.33 -3.40
C TYR A 42 -14.72 37.00 -4.79
N ILE A 43 -14.49 38.00 -5.65
CA ILE A 43 -13.99 37.76 -7.02
C ILE A 43 -12.59 37.10 -7.04
N PRO A 44 -11.60 37.57 -6.25
CA PRO A 44 -10.30 36.91 -6.14
C PRO A 44 -10.41 35.47 -5.65
N GLU A 45 -11.29 35.19 -4.67
CA GLU A 45 -11.47 33.84 -4.12
C GLU A 45 -12.02 32.87 -5.17
N VAL A 46 -13.08 33.25 -5.91
CA VAL A 46 -13.67 32.40 -6.96
C VAL A 46 -12.72 32.20 -8.14
N LEU A 47 -11.93 33.23 -8.50
CA LEU A 47 -10.93 33.10 -9.56
C LEU A 47 -9.79 32.18 -9.14
N GLU A 48 -9.34 32.28 -7.88
CA GLU A 48 -8.31 31.40 -7.34
C GLU A 48 -8.82 29.95 -7.27
N GLU A 49 -10.05 29.71 -6.80
CA GLU A 49 -10.68 28.39 -6.80
C GLU A 49 -10.79 27.82 -8.23
N SER A 50 -11.23 28.62 -9.21
CA SER A 50 -11.35 28.19 -10.60
C SER A 50 -9.99 27.88 -11.24
N LEU A 51 -8.96 28.69 -10.97
CA LEU A 51 -7.60 28.45 -11.45
C LEU A 51 -6.98 27.21 -10.80
N GLN A 52 -7.25 26.98 -9.51
CA GLN A 52 -6.83 25.77 -8.81
C GLN A 52 -7.46 24.53 -9.44
N GLU A 53 -8.76 24.56 -9.76
CA GLU A 53 -9.43 23.44 -10.40
C GLU A 53 -8.92 23.19 -11.83
N GLN A 54 -8.65 24.25 -12.61
CA GLN A 54 -8.01 24.10 -13.92
C GLN A 54 -6.61 23.49 -13.84
N ARG A 55 -5.79 23.94 -12.88
CA ARG A 55 -4.46 23.36 -12.65
C ARG A 55 -4.57 21.90 -12.24
N ARG A 56 -5.54 21.56 -11.40
CA ARG A 56 -5.83 20.18 -10.98
C ARG A 56 -6.18 19.30 -12.17
N VAL A 57 -7.12 19.71 -13.03
CA VAL A 57 -7.52 18.95 -14.22
C VAL A 57 -6.35 18.73 -15.19
N ILE A 58 -5.54 19.77 -15.44
CA ILE A 58 -4.35 19.66 -16.30
C ILE A 58 -3.31 18.74 -15.67
N GLN A 59 -3.09 18.84 -14.36
CA GLN A 59 -2.14 17.97 -13.67
C GLN A 59 -2.62 16.51 -13.68
N GLU A 60 -3.89 16.25 -13.37
CA GLU A 60 -4.48 14.91 -13.40
C GLU A 60 -4.38 14.29 -14.80
N SER A 61 -4.60 15.07 -15.87
CA SER A 61 -4.42 14.60 -17.23
C SER A 61 -2.95 14.26 -17.50
N THR A 62 -2.00 15.07 -17.02
CA THR A 62 -0.57 14.76 -17.21
C THR A 62 -0.14 13.48 -16.49
N THR A 63 -0.63 13.24 -15.26
CA THR A 63 -0.25 12.03 -14.50
C THR A 63 -0.85 10.78 -15.11
N ARG A 64 -2.12 10.85 -15.51
CA ARG A 64 -2.81 9.77 -16.20
C ARG A 64 -2.09 9.40 -17.49
N ASP A 65 -1.78 10.39 -18.33
CA ASP A 65 -1.15 10.15 -19.64
C ASP A 65 0.23 9.50 -19.48
N VAL A 66 1.04 9.94 -18.50
CA VAL A 66 2.35 9.33 -18.21
C VAL A 66 2.20 7.87 -17.78
N ILE A 67 1.22 7.56 -16.94
CA ILE A 67 0.98 6.19 -16.46
C ILE A 67 0.52 5.30 -17.61
N VAL A 68 -0.48 5.74 -18.39
CA VAL A 68 -1.06 4.97 -19.49
C VAL A 68 -0.03 4.74 -20.61
N GLU A 69 0.69 5.78 -21.02
CA GLU A 69 1.72 5.65 -22.07
C GLU A 69 2.85 4.72 -21.62
N SER A 70 3.37 4.90 -20.40
CA SER A 70 4.43 4.04 -19.86
C SER A 70 3.93 2.60 -19.67
N GLY A 71 2.68 2.43 -19.25
CA GLY A 71 2.03 1.14 -19.02
C GLY A 71 1.89 0.33 -20.30
N HIS A 72 1.32 0.92 -21.36
CA HIS A 72 1.21 0.26 -22.66
C HIS A 72 2.58 -0.07 -23.26
N ARG A 73 3.58 0.78 -23.03
CA ARG A 73 4.94 0.50 -23.49
C ARG A 73 5.53 -0.73 -22.79
N ILE A 74 5.37 -0.85 -21.47
CA ILE A 74 5.77 -2.04 -20.70
C ILE A 74 5.04 -3.29 -21.23
N LEU A 75 3.72 -3.23 -21.40
CA LEU A 75 2.92 -4.35 -21.89
C LEU A 75 3.38 -4.80 -23.28
N SER A 76 3.60 -3.87 -24.20
CA SER A 76 4.15 -4.18 -25.54
C SER A 76 5.55 -4.78 -25.47
N GLU A 77 6.39 -4.29 -24.56
CA GLU A 77 7.74 -4.79 -24.31
C GLU A 77 7.73 -6.21 -23.73
N ILE A 78 6.79 -6.53 -22.85
CA ILE A 78 6.57 -7.88 -22.30
C ILE A 78 6.11 -8.84 -23.42
N GLU A 79 5.13 -8.44 -24.23
CA GLU A 79 4.61 -9.25 -25.35
C GLU A 79 5.70 -9.55 -26.39
N LYS A 80 6.61 -8.59 -26.61
CA LYS A 80 7.79 -8.76 -27.48
C LYS A 80 8.95 -9.54 -26.82
N LYS A 81 8.81 -9.96 -25.56
CA LYS A 81 9.86 -10.61 -24.75
C LYS A 81 11.16 -9.80 -24.72
N SER A 82 11.03 -8.48 -24.63
CA SER A 82 12.17 -7.57 -24.54
C SER A 82 12.94 -7.76 -23.22
N PRO A 83 14.23 -7.38 -23.17
CA PRO A 83 15.04 -7.58 -21.97
C PRO A 83 14.61 -6.62 -20.84
N THR A 84 14.68 -7.07 -19.59
CA THR A 84 14.25 -6.30 -18.41
C THR A 84 14.85 -4.88 -18.25
N PRO A 85 16.08 -4.56 -18.73
CA PRO A 85 16.60 -3.20 -18.67
C PRO A 85 15.81 -2.18 -19.49
N SER A 86 15.07 -2.58 -20.53
CA SER A 86 14.22 -1.65 -21.30
C SER A 86 12.93 -1.29 -20.55
N ILE A 87 12.40 -2.25 -19.78
CA ILE A 87 11.13 -2.14 -19.06
C ILE A 87 11.29 -1.28 -17.79
N LEU A 88 12.42 -1.42 -17.09
CA LEU A 88 12.66 -0.81 -15.79
C LEU A 88 12.46 0.73 -15.75
N PRO A 89 12.96 1.53 -16.72
CA PRO A 89 12.72 2.97 -16.75
C PRO A 89 11.24 3.35 -16.84
N HIS A 90 10.44 2.60 -17.60
CA HIS A 90 9.01 2.86 -17.75
C HIS A 90 8.24 2.53 -16.47
N LEU A 91 8.56 1.39 -15.84
CA LEU A 91 7.95 1.01 -14.58
C LEU A 91 8.29 2.03 -13.47
N SER A 92 9.54 2.51 -13.46
CA SER A 92 10.00 3.53 -12.52
C SER A 92 9.24 4.84 -12.66
N LYS A 93 8.85 5.24 -13.88
CA LYS A 93 8.02 6.43 -14.10
C LYS A 93 6.64 6.28 -13.48
N ILE A 94 5.96 5.15 -13.71
CA ILE A 94 4.63 4.87 -13.13
C ILE A 94 4.70 4.92 -11.61
N ILE A 95 5.66 4.22 -11.03
CA ILE A 95 5.89 4.19 -9.58
C ILE A 95 6.14 5.58 -8.99
N LEU A 96 6.86 6.44 -9.72
CA LEU A 96 7.13 7.82 -9.32
C LEU A 96 5.87 8.68 -9.30
N GLU A 97 4.90 8.42 -10.18
CA GLU A 97 3.61 9.10 -10.16
C GLU A 97 2.80 8.78 -8.91
N TYR A 98 2.97 7.57 -8.36
CA TYR A 98 2.47 7.18 -7.03
C TYR A 98 3.36 7.65 -5.87
N GLY A 99 4.32 8.53 -6.12
CA GLY A 99 5.15 9.15 -5.09
C GLY A 99 6.24 8.25 -4.50
N ALA A 100 6.50 7.10 -5.13
CA ALA A 100 7.50 6.17 -4.68
C ALA A 100 8.76 6.19 -5.56
N LYS A 101 9.91 5.84 -4.98
CA LYS A 101 11.20 5.82 -5.68
C LYS A 101 11.96 4.54 -5.34
N ASN A 102 12.73 4.06 -6.32
CA ASN A 102 13.72 2.98 -6.16
C ASN A 102 13.16 1.69 -5.56
N ILE A 103 12.01 1.22 -6.04
CA ILE A 103 11.35 0.04 -5.46
C ILE A 103 12.01 -1.28 -5.86
N ILE A 104 12.51 -1.39 -7.10
CA ILE A 104 12.84 -2.70 -7.67
C ILE A 104 14.17 -2.72 -8.41
N ALA A 105 14.99 -3.72 -8.10
CA ALA A 105 16.19 -4.06 -8.85
C ALA A 105 15.87 -4.96 -10.06
N LEU A 106 16.82 -5.12 -10.98
CA LEU A 106 16.65 -5.92 -12.19
C LEU A 106 16.28 -7.39 -11.93
N ARG A 107 16.83 -8.01 -10.86
CA ARG A 107 16.60 -9.42 -10.55
C ARG A 107 15.14 -9.70 -10.10
N PRO A 108 14.58 -9.01 -9.08
CA PRO A 108 13.18 -9.13 -8.74
C PRO A 108 12.23 -8.84 -9.91
N LEU A 109 12.58 -7.85 -10.75
CA LEU A 109 11.79 -7.54 -11.95
C LEU A 109 11.77 -8.72 -12.94
N SER A 110 12.90 -9.37 -13.18
CA SER A 110 12.94 -10.56 -14.03
C SER A 110 12.08 -11.70 -13.48
N TYR A 111 12.01 -11.85 -12.16
CA TYR A 111 11.18 -12.86 -11.51
C TYR A 111 9.68 -12.57 -11.64
N LEU A 112 9.26 -11.31 -11.59
CA LEU A 112 7.87 -10.90 -11.81
C LEU A 112 7.41 -11.12 -13.24
N LEU A 113 8.25 -10.72 -14.21
CA LEU A 113 7.87 -10.73 -15.62
C LEU A 113 7.99 -12.12 -16.25
N TYR A 114 8.89 -12.95 -15.73
CA TYR A 114 9.20 -14.27 -16.27
C TYR A 114 9.31 -15.32 -15.16
N PRO A 115 8.24 -15.58 -14.39
CA PRO A 115 8.27 -16.46 -13.22
C PRO A 115 8.70 -17.90 -13.56
N SER A 116 8.37 -18.37 -14.77
CA SER A 116 8.71 -19.73 -15.24
C SER A 116 10.20 -19.96 -15.44
N GLY A 117 11.00 -18.92 -15.68
CA GLY A 117 12.43 -19.06 -15.99
C GLY A 117 13.31 -19.38 -14.78
N LEU A 118 12.79 -19.23 -13.56
CA LEU A 118 13.56 -19.31 -12.31
C LEU A 118 13.22 -20.55 -11.46
N MET A 119 12.34 -21.43 -11.95
CA MET A 119 11.81 -22.62 -11.26
C MET A 119 12.76 -23.84 -11.29
N SER A 120 14.07 -23.64 -11.16
CA SER A 120 15.03 -24.71 -11.48
C SER A 120 15.48 -25.58 -10.29
N SER A 121 14.99 -25.40 -9.06
CA SER A 121 15.55 -26.21 -7.95
C SER A 121 14.70 -26.46 -6.71
N ASN A 122 13.52 -25.86 -6.53
CA ASN A 122 12.70 -26.13 -5.35
C ASN A 122 11.22 -26.09 -5.71
N ASP A 123 10.49 -27.10 -5.25
CA ASP A 123 9.07 -27.44 -5.51
C ASP A 123 8.04 -26.39 -5.00
N ARG A 124 8.46 -25.13 -4.84
CA ARG A 124 7.60 -24.05 -4.36
C ARG A 124 7.01 -23.32 -5.56
N GLN A 125 5.71 -23.52 -5.78
CA GLN A 125 4.97 -22.71 -6.72
C GLN A 125 5.08 -21.23 -6.34
N PRO A 126 5.31 -20.33 -7.32
CA PRO A 126 5.31 -18.90 -7.08
C PRO A 126 3.93 -18.45 -6.61
N HIS A 127 3.90 -17.36 -5.85
CA HIS A 127 2.66 -16.81 -5.33
C HIS A 127 1.75 -16.31 -6.48
N ASP A 128 0.43 -16.41 -6.32
CA ASP A 128 -0.56 -16.03 -7.35
C ASP A 128 -0.39 -14.58 -7.83
N LEU A 129 -0.12 -13.65 -6.92
CA LEU A 129 0.17 -12.25 -7.27
C LEU A 129 1.41 -12.06 -8.17
N ILE A 130 2.37 -13.00 -8.12
CA ILE A 130 3.55 -12.99 -8.99
C ILE A 130 3.19 -13.61 -10.34
N LEU A 131 2.43 -14.70 -10.34
CA LEU A 131 1.94 -15.36 -11.56
C LEU A 131 1.04 -14.44 -12.38
N ASN A 132 0.12 -13.75 -11.71
CA ASN A 132 -0.87 -12.86 -12.32
C ASN A 132 -0.36 -11.41 -12.40
N PHE A 133 0.95 -11.17 -12.23
CA PHE A 133 1.49 -9.81 -12.18
C PHE A 133 1.16 -9.02 -13.45
N VAL A 134 1.32 -9.62 -14.63
CA VAL A 134 1.09 -8.95 -15.92
C VAL A 134 -0.38 -8.59 -16.08
N ASP A 135 -1.29 -9.45 -15.64
CA ASP A 135 -2.74 -9.22 -15.73
C ASP A 135 -3.17 -8.14 -14.73
N ASN A 136 -2.72 -8.22 -13.47
CA ASN A 136 -2.97 -7.18 -12.46
C ASN A 136 -2.43 -5.81 -12.92
N PHE A 137 -1.26 -5.80 -13.54
CA PHE A 137 -0.66 -4.59 -14.10
C PHE A 137 -1.47 -4.06 -15.29
N ARG A 138 -1.94 -4.93 -16.19
CA ARG A 138 -2.82 -4.54 -17.30
C ARG A 138 -4.12 -3.92 -16.79
N SER A 139 -4.78 -4.56 -15.82
CA SER A 139 -5.99 -4.04 -15.19
C SER A 139 -5.76 -2.66 -14.56
N LEU A 140 -4.62 -2.43 -13.89
CA LEU A 140 -4.27 -1.11 -13.37
C LEU A 140 -4.23 -0.04 -14.46
N ILE A 141 -3.61 -0.34 -15.61
CA ILE A 141 -3.49 0.62 -16.71
C ILE A 141 -4.86 0.91 -17.33
N GLU A 142 -5.67 -0.13 -17.56
CA GLU A 142 -7.02 0.02 -18.11
C GLU A 142 -7.92 0.83 -17.18
N GLU A 143 -7.83 0.60 -15.87
CA GLU A 143 -8.57 1.35 -14.86
C GLU A 143 -8.15 2.82 -14.84
N VAL A 144 -6.85 3.11 -14.87
CA VAL A 144 -6.34 4.49 -14.92
C VAL A 144 -6.73 5.20 -16.22
N GLU A 145 -6.79 4.48 -17.33
CA GLU A 145 -7.27 5.00 -18.61
C GLU A 145 -8.78 5.31 -18.57
N GLN A 146 -9.60 4.47 -17.94
CA GLN A 146 -11.04 4.68 -17.91
C GLN A 146 -11.42 5.77 -16.91
N ASN A 147 -10.88 5.69 -15.69
CA ASN A 147 -11.39 6.40 -14.52
C ASN A 147 -10.44 7.49 -14.00
N GLY A 148 -9.21 7.59 -14.54
CA GLY A 148 -8.21 8.56 -14.10
C GLY A 148 -7.30 8.01 -13.00
N CYS A 149 -6.46 8.86 -12.41
CA CYS A 149 -5.45 8.43 -11.44
C CYS A 149 -5.64 9.12 -10.08
N SER A 150 -5.76 8.31 -9.02
CA SER A 150 -5.95 8.77 -7.63
C SER A 150 -4.62 8.98 -6.89
N ALA A 151 -3.48 8.70 -7.53
CA ALA A 151 -2.14 8.62 -6.94
C ALA A 151 -1.70 9.83 -6.09
N ARG A 152 -2.23 11.03 -6.36
CA ARG A 152 -1.77 12.28 -5.74
C ARG A 152 -2.72 12.89 -4.70
N LEU A 153 -3.86 12.25 -4.41
CA LEU A 153 -4.81 12.77 -3.42
C LEU A 153 -4.29 12.70 -1.97
N SER A 154 -3.24 11.91 -1.70
CA SER A 154 -2.71 11.72 -0.35
C SER A 154 -1.76 12.82 0.15
N LYS A 155 -1.44 13.84 -0.68
CA LYS A 155 -0.51 14.92 -0.31
C LYS A 155 -1.22 16.26 -0.11
N ALA A 156 -2.08 16.34 0.91
CA ALA A 156 -2.42 17.63 1.50
C ALA A 156 -1.17 18.18 2.25
N PRO A 157 -0.88 19.49 2.18
CA PRO A 157 0.42 20.04 2.53
C PRO A 157 0.64 20.04 4.04
N SER A 158 1.67 19.33 4.50
CA SER A 158 2.27 19.55 5.80
C SER A 158 2.73 21.02 5.88
N ARG A 159 2.14 21.74 6.84
CA ARG A 159 2.43 23.12 7.21
C ARG A 159 3.89 23.50 7.04
N ILE A 160 4.10 24.65 6.39
CA ILE A 160 5.30 25.46 6.47
C ILE A 160 5.54 25.77 7.96
N ILE A 161 6.46 25.04 8.58
CA ILE A 161 7.15 25.51 9.78
C ILE A 161 8.40 26.19 9.25
N SER A 162 8.36 27.52 9.23
CA SER A 162 9.54 28.36 9.02
C SER A 162 10.56 28.02 10.10
N ALA A 163 11.72 27.50 9.68
CA ALA A 163 12.90 27.38 10.51
C ALA A 163 13.91 28.45 10.05
N GLU A 164 14.24 29.38 10.94
CA GLU A 164 15.45 30.19 10.87
C GLU A 164 16.50 29.52 11.78
N GLY A 165 17.59 28.99 11.19
CA GLY A 165 19.00 29.35 11.46
C GLY A 165 19.62 28.54 12.63
N GLU A 166 20.80 27.93 12.58
CA GLU A 166 22.00 28.01 11.73
C GLU A 166 22.88 26.75 11.98
N PRO A 167 23.99 26.52 11.22
CA PRO A 167 24.71 25.25 11.17
C PRO A 167 26.04 25.22 11.97
N SER A 168 26.46 24.03 12.44
CA SER A 168 27.89 23.75 12.67
C SER A 168 28.25 22.26 12.54
N GLN A 169 29.06 22.01 11.51
CA GLN A 169 30.30 21.20 11.47
C GLN A 169 30.35 19.78 12.09
N THR A 170 30.68 18.84 11.19
CA THR A 170 31.25 17.49 11.40
C THR A 170 32.71 17.58 11.94
N PRO A 171 33.31 16.53 12.57
CA PRO A 171 33.74 15.35 11.81
C PRO A 171 33.72 13.98 12.53
N LEU A 172 33.71 12.93 11.68
CA LEU A 172 34.32 11.60 11.80
C LEU A 172 34.83 11.14 13.18
N PHE A 173 34.30 10.00 13.66
CA PHE A 173 35.09 9.06 14.46
C PHE A 173 34.80 7.61 14.10
N LEU A 174 35.88 6.91 13.80
CA LEU A 174 35.99 5.48 13.55
C LEU A 174 36.22 4.80 14.90
N SER A 175 35.43 3.79 15.27
CA SER A 175 35.86 2.84 16.31
C SER A 175 35.37 1.44 16.00
N GLN A 176 36.36 0.58 15.80
CA GLN A 176 36.27 -0.87 15.81
C GLN A 176 35.83 -1.34 17.20
N THR A 177 34.93 -2.32 17.25
CA THR A 177 34.93 -3.32 18.32
C THR A 177 34.82 -4.69 17.70
N LYS A 178 35.93 -5.41 17.85
CA LYS A 178 36.05 -6.85 17.87
C LYS A 178 35.32 -7.37 19.12
N ASP A 179 34.52 -8.42 18.97
CA ASP A 179 34.75 -9.73 19.60
C ASP A 179 33.47 -10.56 19.73
N ASP A 180 33.69 -11.84 19.41
CA ASP A 180 33.06 -13.04 19.94
C ASP A 180 31.55 -13.23 19.82
N ASN A 181 31.16 -14.10 18.87
CA ASN A 181 30.10 -15.04 19.18
C ASN A 181 30.38 -16.44 18.61
N LYS A 182 30.69 -17.35 19.53
CA LYS A 182 30.76 -18.80 19.34
C LYS A 182 29.40 -19.39 19.72
N GLY A 183 28.86 -20.22 18.83
CA GLY A 183 27.92 -21.28 19.18
C GLY A 183 26.46 -20.95 18.92
N GLU A 184 25.94 -21.43 17.78
CA GLU A 184 24.52 -21.70 17.60
C GLU A 184 24.31 -22.68 16.44
N GLU A 185 24.69 -23.94 16.65
CA GLU A 185 24.20 -25.07 15.87
C GLU A 185 22.93 -25.61 16.56
N CYS A 186 21.79 -24.98 16.31
CA CYS A 186 20.46 -25.55 16.59
C CYS A 186 19.28 -24.84 15.86
N GLU A 187 19.52 -23.81 15.03
CA GLU A 187 18.43 -22.94 14.50
C GLU A 187 17.71 -23.43 13.22
N GLU A 188 18.09 -24.55 12.60
CA GLU A 188 17.58 -24.87 11.25
C GLU A 188 16.10 -25.33 11.20
N LYS A 189 15.56 -25.89 12.31
CA LYS A 189 14.19 -26.41 12.34
C LYS A 189 13.13 -25.32 12.51
N ASP A 190 13.42 -24.26 13.25
CA ASP A 190 12.46 -23.18 13.50
C ASP A 190 12.44 -22.12 12.39
N GLU A 191 13.57 -21.92 11.71
CA GLU A 191 13.62 -21.03 10.55
C GLU A 191 12.77 -21.58 9.40
N LYS A 192 12.70 -22.91 9.24
CA LYS A 192 11.84 -23.56 8.25
C LYS A 192 10.35 -23.28 8.51
N THR A 193 9.94 -23.22 9.77
CA THR A 193 8.55 -22.91 10.19
C THR A 193 8.20 -21.45 9.92
N ALA A 194 9.09 -20.49 10.21
CA ALA A 194 8.91 -19.09 9.87
C ALA A 194 8.94 -18.84 8.34
N ARG A 195 9.77 -19.59 7.61
CA ARG A 195 9.82 -19.56 6.13
C ARG A 195 8.55 -20.14 5.50
N MET A 196 7.94 -21.17 6.09
CA MET A 196 6.61 -21.67 5.71
C MET A 196 5.50 -20.70 6.13
N ALA A 197 5.66 -20.00 7.26
CA ALA A 197 4.92 -18.81 7.75
C ALA A 197 4.22 -18.01 6.66
N LEU A 198 5.06 -17.28 5.95
CA LEU A 198 4.73 -16.26 4.96
C LEU A 198 4.13 -16.81 3.66
N ASN A 199 4.56 -18.00 3.21
CA ASN A 199 4.22 -18.47 1.87
C ASN A 199 2.82 -19.11 1.78
N THR A 200 2.33 -19.76 2.83
CA THR A 200 1.00 -20.39 2.85
C THR A 200 -0.06 -19.55 3.56
N GLY A 201 0.33 -18.50 4.27
CA GLY A 201 -0.57 -17.61 5.01
C GLY A 201 -1.29 -16.58 4.14
N LEU A 202 -0.66 -16.12 3.06
CA LEU A 202 -1.30 -15.24 2.08
C LEU A 202 -2.30 -15.99 1.18
N MET A 203 -2.15 -17.31 0.99
CA MET A 203 -3.05 -18.10 0.14
C MET A 203 -4.48 -18.24 0.71
N ASN A 204 -4.68 -17.96 2.01
CA ASN A 204 -6.01 -17.91 2.61
C ASN A 204 -6.56 -16.48 2.75
N SER A 205 -5.79 -15.47 2.33
CA SER A 205 -6.23 -14.08 2.21
C SER A 205 -6.74 -13.82 0.78
N THR A 206 -7.70 -14.64 0.34
CA THR A 206 -8.51 -14.39 -0.87
C THR A 206 -9.41 -13.15 -0.73
N ALA A 207 -9.30 -12.39 0.36
CA ALA A 207 -9.98 -11.11 0.57
C ALA A 207 -9.50 -9.95 -0.34
N LEU A 208 -8.57 -10.20 -1.29
CA LEU A 208 -8.23 -9.25 -2.35
C LEU A 208 -8.84 -9.59 -3.72
N ASN A 209 -9.55 -10.71 -3.85
CA ASN A 209 -10.39 -10.98 -5.01
C ASN A 209 -11.81 -10.54 -4.67
N GLU A 210 -12.22 -9.41 -5.22
CA GLU A 210 -13.57 -8.87 -5.09
C GLU A 210 -14.62 -9.93 -5.43
N THR A 211 -15.59 -10.05 -4.53
CA THR A 211 -16.86 -10.73 -4.74
C THR A 211 -17.50 -10.25 -6.04
N ASN A 212 -17.80 -11.21 -6.93
CA ASN A 212 -18.63 -11.04 -8.11
C ASN A 212 -19.87 -10.17 -7.83
N LEU A 213 -19.86 -8.93 -8.29
CA LEU A 213 -21.04 -8.07 -8.43
C LEU A 213 -21.39 -7.97 -9.91
N LEU A 214 -22.02 -8.99 -10.49
CA LEU A 214 -22.79 -8.84 -11.73
C LEU A 214 -23.92 -9.88 -11.82
N ASN A 215 -25.15 -9.35 -11.89
CA ASN A 215 -26.36 -9.86 -12.56
C ASN A 215 -27.28 -10.86 -11.83
N GLU A 216 -28.28 -10.30 -11.12
CA GLU A 216 -29.66 -10.81 -11.22
C GLU A 216 -30.58 -9.68 -11.70
N PRO A 217 -31.52 -9.94 -12.63
CA PRO A 217 -32.53 -8.98 -13.05
C PRO A 217 -33.78 -9.11 -12.15
N CYS A 218 -34.13 -8.04 -11.44
CA CYS A 218 -35.40 -7.96 -10.73
C CYS A 218 -36.29 -6.88 -11.36
N ASP A 219 -37.26 -7.35 -12.14
CA ASP A 219 -38.51 -6.64 -12.39
C ASP A 219 -39.28 -6.45 -11.08
N ASN A 220 -39.69 -5.21 -10.79
CA ASN A 220 -41.08 -4.82 -10.52
C ASN A 220 -41.14 -3.45 -9.83
N ALA A 221 -42.06 -2.63 -10.34
CA ALA A 221 -42.42 -1.32 -9.84
C ALA A 221 -43.16 -1.41 -8.49
N ASP A 222 -42.86 -0.50 -7.57
CA ASP A 222 -43.90 0.26 -6.87
C ASP A 222 -43.32 1.47 -6.14
N GLU A 223 -44.05 2.59 -6.26
CA GLU A 223 -43.68 3.95 -5.92
C GLU A 223 -44.42 4.34 -4.62
N SER A 224 -43.70 4.66 -3.52
CA SER A 224 -44.31 5.35 -2.36
C SER A 224 -43.25 5.91 -1.39
N SER A 225 -43.02 7.22 -1.54
CA SER A 225 -42.71 8.21 -0.51
C SER A 225 -42.28 7.72 0.89
N ARG A 226 -40.98 7.83 1.18
CA ARG A 226 -40.47 8.12 2.53
C ARG A 226 -39.28 9.09 2.47
N GLU A 227 -39.44 10.22 3.16
CA GLU A 227 -38.40 11.20 3.46
C GLU A 227 -37.16 10.52 4.08
N THR A 228 -36.05 10.61 3.37
CA THR A 228 -34.75 10.09 3.79
C THR A 228 -34.11 11.03 4.80
N LYS A 229 -34.15 10.61 6.07
CA LYS A 229 -33.15 10.97 7.07
C LYS A 229 -31.77 10.51 6.57
N HIS A 230 -30.75 11.34 6.84
CA HIS A 230 -29.33 11.22 6.51
C HIS A 230 -28.81 9.86 6.01
N PRO A 231 -27.97 9.82 4.94
CA PRO A 231 -27.39 8.57 4.48
C PRO A 231 -26.53 7.94 5.59
N PRO A 232 -26.62 6.61 5.77
CA PRO A 232 -25.78 5.88 6.71
C PRO A 232 -24.35 5.94 6.20
N ASN A 233 -23.39 6.15 7.10
CA ASN A 233 -21.94 5.99 6.91
C ASN A 233 -21.55 5.66 5.47
N ALA A 234 -21.26 6.69 4.67
CA ALA A 234 -20.60 6.49 3.39
C ALA A 234 -19.24 5.85 3.70
N PHE A 235 -19.21 4.52 3.68
CA PHE A 235 -17.98 3.76 3.72
C PHE A 235 -17.11 4.35 2.62
N TYR A 236 -15.94 4.88 3.01
CA TYR A 236 -14.96 5.41 2.06
C TYR A 236 -14.50 4.24 1.19
N ALA A 237 -15.20 4.03 0.07
CA ALA A 237 -14.80 3.07 -0.93
C ALA A 237 -13.46 3.53 -1.51
N GLU A 238 -12.45 2.68 -1.35
CA GLU A 238 -11.12 2.94 -1.88
C GLU A 238 -11.19 2.97 -3.42
N PRO A 239 -10.58 3.94 -4.09
CA PRO A 239 -10.55 3.96 -5.55
C PRO A 239 -9.94 2.66 -6.11
N THR A 240 -10.56 2.12 -7.15
CA THR A 240 -10.15 0.83 -7.76
C THR A 240 -8.70 0.86 -8.25
N ASP A 241 -8.23 2.00 -8.76
CA ASP A 241 -6.85 2.17 -9.21
C ASP A 241 -5.84 2.01 -8.06
N ILE A 242 -6.17 2.48 -6.86
CA ILE A 242 -5.35 2.27 -5.66
C ILE A 242 -5.37 0.79 -5.28
N THR A 243 -6.53 0.15 -5.35
CA THR A 243 -6.66 -1.28 -5.09
C THR A 243 -5.74 -2.12 -5.98
N LEU A 244 -5.73 -1.83 -7.27
CA LEU A 244 -4.89 -2.53 -8.26
C LEU A 244 -3.40 -2.17 -8.09
N PHE A 245 -3.09 -0.91 -7.79
CA PHE A 245 -1.72 -0.48 -7.50
C PHE A 245 -1.14 -1.23 -6.30
N VAL A 246 -1.91 -1.39 -5.23
CA VAL A 246 -1.50 -2.15 -4.04
C VAL A 246 -1.24 -3.62 -4.37
N GLN A 247 -2.03 -4.23 -5.25
CA GLN A 247 -1.77 -5.61 -5.72
C GLN A 247 -0.44 -5.70 -6.47
N VAL A 248 -0.17 -4.78 -7.39
CA VAL A 248 1.10 -4.70 -8.15
C VAL A 248 2.29 -4.58 -7.19
N ILE A 249 2.23 -3.63 -6.25
CA ILE A 249 3.29 -3.40 -5.27
C ILE A 249 3.47 -4.59 -4.32
N THR A 250 2.39 -5.26 -3.93
CA THR A 250 2.45 -6.48 -3.11
C THR A 250 3.12 -7.62 -3.88
N GLY A 251 2.79 -7.80 -5.16
CA GLY A 251 3.49 -8.73 -6.05
C GLY A 251 5.00 -8.43 -6.10
N MET A 252 5.36 -7.16 -6.24
CA MET A 252 6.75 -6.71 -6.20
C MET A 252 7.44 -6.99 -4.85
N ALA A 253 6.74 -6.79 -3.72
CA ALA A 253 7.26 -7.11 -2.40
C ALA A 253 7.60 -8.60 -2.27
N LEU A 254 6.70 -9.47 -2.75
CA LEU A 254 6.90 -10.91 -2.73
C LEU A 254 8.04 -11.33 -3.66
N ALA A 255 8.18 -10.72 -4.84
CA ALA A 255 9.31 -10.99 -5.72
C ALA A 255 10.66 -10.61 -5.09
N ASN A 256 10.73 -9.45 -4.44
CA ASN A 256 11.90 -9.02 -3.67
C ASN A 256 12.21 -10.00 -2.53
N LEU A 257 11.17 -10.46 -1.81
CA LEU A 257 11.28 -11.46 -0.75
C LEU A 257 11.87 -12.78 -1.27
N HIS A 258 11.41 -13.25 -2.43
CA HIS A 258 11.94 -14.45 -3.08
C HIS A 258 13.39 -14.29 -3.54
N CYS A 259 13.79 -13.08 -3.90
CA CYS A 259 15.17 -12.75 -4.26
C CYS A 259 16.09 -12.51 -3.04
N GLY A 260 15.56 -12.55 -1.82
CA GLY A 260 16.29 -12.26 -0.58
C GLY A 260 16.50 -10.78 -0.30
N ASP A 261 15.92 -9.88 -1.10
CA ASP A 261 16.02 -8.44 -0.93
C ASP A 261 14.91 -7.94 0.01
N ILE A 262 15.07 -8.28 1.30
CA ILE A 262 14.06 -7.97 2.33
C ILE A 262 13.88 -6.45 2.52
N PRO A 263 14.93 -5.59 2.50
CA PRO A 263 14.74 -4.15 2.63
C PRO A 263 13.83 -3.55 1.55
N ASN A 264 14.04 -3.92 0.28
CA ASN A 264 13.17 -3.45 -0.80
C ASN A 264 11.77 -4.04 -0.71
N ALA A 265 11.63 -5.29 -0.24
CA ALA A 265 10.31 -5.88 0.04
C ALA A 265 9.54 -5.08 1.10
N ILE A 266 10.19 -4.64 2.18
CA ILE A 266 9.56 -3.81 3.21
C ILE A 266 9.16 -2.45 2.63
N HIS A 267 10.04 -1.81 1.85
CA HIS A 267 9.77 -0.54 1.20
C HIS A 267 8.54 -0.60 0.28
N CYS A 268 8.40 -1.67 -0.52
CA CYS A 268 7.17 -1.93 -1.28
C CYS A 268 5.93 -1.90 -0.39
N VAL A 269 5.94 -2.66 0.71
CA VAL A 269 4.79 -2.79 1.61
C VAL A 269 4.45 -1.46 2.27
N GLU A 270 5.45 -0.67 2.67
CA GLU A 270 5.26 0.67 3.24
C GLU A 270 4.59 1.63 2.27
N ILE A 271 4.96 1.58 0.99
CA ILE A 271 4.29 2.35 -0.06
C ILE A 271 2.83 1.92 -0.13
N GLY A 272 2.54 0.63 -0.19
CA GLY A 272 1.17 0.12 -0.16
C GLY A 272 0.36 0.65 1.03
N ILE A 273 0.92 0.60 2.24
CA ILE A 273 0.27 1.08 3.48
C ILE A 273 -0.11 2.56 3.39
N ASN A 274 0.72 3.38 2.74
CA ASN A 274 0.46 4.82 2.60
C ASN A 274 -0.72 5.15 1.67
N HIS A 275 -1.12 4.22 0.80
CA HIS A 275 -2.23 4.43 -0.13
C HIS A 275 -3.54 3.77 0.32
N VAL A 276 -3.46 2.66 1.06
CA VAL A 276 -4.65 1.90 1.49
C VAL A 276 -5.43 2.64 2.56
N VAL A 277 -6.73 2.78 2.36
CA VAL A 277 -7.68 3.30 3.37
C VAL A 277 -8.41 2.15 4.05
N ASP A 278 -8.71 1.09 3.32
CA ASP A 278 -9.46 -0.06 3.84
C ASP A 278 -8.72 -0.76 5.00
N PRO A 279 -9.36 -0.90 6.18
CA PRO A 279 -8.72 -1.51 7.35
C PRO A 279 -8.30 -2.96 7.12
N THR A 280 -9.07 -3.74 6.35
CA THR A 280 -8.79 -5.16 6.08
C THR A 280 -7.51 -5.33 5.28
N ARG A 281 -7.39 -4.61 4.17
CA ARG A 281 -6.21 -4.57 3.33
C ARG A 281 -5.01 -3.99 4.05
N ARG A 282 -5.22 -2.94 4.85
CA ARG A 282 -4.15 -2.33 5.67
C ARG A 282 -3.63 -3.34 6.70
N GLY A 283 -4.52 -4.08 7.37
CA GLY A 283 -4.16 -5.16 8.28
C GLY A 283 -3.38 -6.28 7.61
N ALA A 284 -3.74 -6.65 6.38
CA ALA A 284 -2.98 -7.63 5.58
C ALA A 284 -1.56 -7.15 5.24
N LEU A 285 -1.39 -5.87 4.86
CA LEU A 285 -0.08 -5.28 4.60
C LEU A 285 0.77 -5.19 5.88
N PHE A 286 0.18 -4.82 7.02
CA PHE A 286 0.88 -4.87 8.30
C PHE A 286 1.31 -6.30 8.66
N GLY A 287 0.45 -7.29 8.45
CA GLY A 287 0.78 -8.70 8.64
C GLY A 287 1.99 -9.12 7.78
N LEU A 288 1.99 -8.75 6.49
CA LEU A 288 3.12 -9.00 5.59
C LEU A 288 4.40 -8.31 6.07
N LYS A 289 4.33 -7.02 6.46
CA LYS A 289 5.47 -6.27 6.99
C LYS A 289 6.01 -6.90 8.28
N ALA A 290 5.15 -7.33 9.21
CA ALA A 290 5.57 -8.01 10.43
C ALA A 290 6.35 -9.30 10.11
N GLY A 291 5.88 -10.10 9.16
CA GLY A 291 6.59 -11.31 8.74
C GLY A 291 7.93 -11.02 8.04
N LEU A 292 8.05 -9.94 7.27
CA LEU A 292 9.33 -9.49 6.70
C LEU A 292 10.32 -9.07 7.81
N LEU A 293 9.85 -8.35 8.83
CA LEU A 293 10.67 -7.95 9.98
C LEU A 293 11.13 -9.14 10.82
N VAL A 294 10.28 -10.15 11.01
CA VAL A 294 10.66 -11.43 11.63
C VAL A 294 11.83 -12.07 10.89
N ARG A 295 11.82 -12.07 9.55
CA ARG A 295 12.94 -12.60 8.75
C ARG A 295 14.22 -11.77 8.88
N GLN A 296 14.12 -10.48 9.18
CA GLN A 296 15.28 -9.63 9.51
C GLN A 296 15.76 -9.80 10.96
N LYS A 297 15.15 -10.71 11.76
CA LYS A 297 15.38 -10.85 13.20
C LYS A 297 15.08 -9.57 14.01
N LYS A 298 14.28 -8.65 13.46
CA LYS A 298 13.85 -7.40 14.12
C LYS A 298 12.56 -7.65 14.92
N PHE A 299 12.66 -8.47 15.97
CA PHE A 299 11.48 -8.98 16.67
C PHE A 299 10.67 -7.90 17.39
N LYS A 300 11.30 -6.89 17.97
CA LYS A 300 10.60 -5.80 18.67
C LYS A 300 9.69 -5.00 17.72
N GLU A 301 10.25 -4.54 16.60
CA GLU A 301 9.49 -3.85 15.54
C GLU A 301 8.39 -4.76 14.96
N ALA A 302 8.68 -6.05 14.79
CA ALA A 302 7.70 -7.01 14.28
C ALA A 302 6.47 -7.16 15.20
N VAL A 303 6.65 -7.14 16.52
CA VAL A 303 5.55 -7.18 17.49
C VAL A 303 4.67 -5.93 17.40
N GLU A 304 5.28 -4.75 17.29
CA GLU A 304 4.55 -3.48 17.17
C GLU A 304 3.69 -3.48 15.91
N ILE A 305 4.28 -3.84 14.76
CA ILE A 305 3.54 -3.91 13.49
C ILE A 305 2.48 -5.03 13.52
N ALA A 306 2.75 -6.16 14.16
CA ALA A 306 1.78 -7.24 14.31
C ALA A 306 0.55 -6.80 15.13
N LYS A 307 0.73 -5.99 16.18
CA LYS A 307 -0.38 -5.39 16.93
C LYS A 307 -1.22 -4.49 16.04
N LEU A 308 -0.59 -3.64 15.22
CA LEU A 308 -1.32 -2.81 14.23
C LEU A 308 -2.11 -3.67 13.23
N ALA A 309 -1.58 -4.83 12.81
CA ALA A 309 -2.31 -5.75 11.93
C ALA A 309 -3.57 -6.33 12.58
N VAL A 310 -3.47 -6.66 13.87
CA VAL A 310 -4.60 -7.16 14.68
C VAL A 310 -5.62 -6.05 14.94
N GLU A 311 -5.17 -4.86 15.33
CA GLU A 311 -6.04 -3.71 15.59
C GLU A 311 -6.78 -3.24 14.33
N ALA A 312 -6.14 -3.32 13.16
CA ALA A 312 -6.75 -2.90 11.92
C ALA A 312 -7.86 -3.86 11.45
N SER A 313 -7.65 -5.18 11.52
CA SER A 313 -8.59 -6.12 10.88
C SER A 313 -8.61 -7.52 11.47
N ASP A 314 -8.12 -7.71 12.71
CA ASP A 314 -7.89 -9.03 13.30
C ASP A 314 -7.12 -9.97 12.36
N ASN A 315 -6.12 -9.47 11.62
CA ASN A 315 -5.48 -10.28 10.59
C ASN A 315 -4.76 -11.50 11.20
N PRO A 316 -4.98 -12.74 10.68
CA PRO A 316 -4.35 -13.95 11.22
C PRO A 316 -2.81 -13.92 11.16
N GLN A 317 -2.21 -13.21 10.19
CA GLN A 317 -0.76 -13.05 10.12
C GLN A 317 -0.22 -12.18 11.25
N GLY A 318 -1.00 -11.22 11.75
CA GLY A 318 -0.64 -10.44 12.94
C GLY A 318 -0.45 -11.33 14.15
N TYR A 319 -1.41 -12.22 14.43
CA TYR A 319 -1.31 -13.20 15.50
C TYR A 319 -0.11 -14.14 15.35
N LEU A 320 0.10 -14.70 14.14
CA LEU A 320 1.20 -15.65 13.87
C LEU A 320 2.59 -15.02 13.97
N HIS A 321 2.79 -13.83 13.41
CA HIS A 321 4.09 -13.17 13.42
C HIS A 321 4.37 -12.50 14.76
N GLY A 322 3.34 -11.91 15.40
CA GLY A 322 3.44 -11.36 16.75
C GLY A 322 3.75 -12.43 17.79
N GLY A 323 3.02 -13.56 17.78
CA GLY A 323 3.27 -14.68 18.69
C GLY A 323 4.67 -15.26 18.54
N TYR A 324 5.11 -15.49 17.29
CA TYR A 324 6.48 -15.93 17.02
C TYR A 324 7.53 -14.93 17.52
N ALA A 325 7.35 -13.64 17.23
CA ALA A 325 8.30 -12.60 17.65
C ALA A 325 8.37 -12.46 19.18
N LEU A 326 7.23 -12.56 19.89
CA LEU A 326 7.18 -12.53 21.36
C LEU A 326 7.91 -13.71 22.00
N ARG A 327 7.75 -14.92 21.44
CA ARG A 327 8.53 -16.09 21.87
C ARG A 327 10.03 -15.88 21.70
N ARG A 328 10.45 -15.30 20.57
CA ARG A 328 11.86 -14.95 20.31
C ARG A 328 12.40 -13.84 21.21
N LEU A 329 11.53 -13.05 21.83
CA LEU A 329 11.88 -12.06 22.85
C LEU A 329 11.83 -12.62 24.28
N ASN A 330 11.67 -13.94 24.46
CA ASN A 330 11.50 -14.61 25.74
C ASN A 330 10.28 -14.11 26.55
N ALA A 331 9.21 -13.71 25.85
CA ALA A 331 7.94 -13.32 26.45
C ALA A 331 6.82 -14.33 26.08
N PRO A 332 6.93 -15.63 26.46
CA PRO A 332 6.00 -16.66 26.03
C PRO A 332 4.59 -16.49 26.64
N ASN A 333 4.46 -15.88 27.82
CA ASN A 333 3.15 -15.58 28.43
C ASN A 333 2.35 -14.57 27.59
N GLU A 334 3.01 -13.50 27.11
CA GLU A 334 2.39 -12.53 26.20
C GLU A 334 2.07 -13.16 24.84
N ALA A 335 2.96 -14.04 24.36
CA ALA A 335 2.72 -14.78 23.14
C ALA A 335 1.48 -15.69 23.24
N MET A 336 1.31 -16.40 24.37
CA MET A 336 0.11 -17.21 24.63
C MET A 336 -1.15 -16.36 24.61
N ALA A 337 -1.19 -15.26 25.37
CA ALA A 337 -2.36 -14.39 25.44
C ALA A 337 -2.74 -13.84 24.04
N LEU A 338 -1.75 -13.45 23.23
CA LEU A 338 -1.99 -13.00 21.86
C LEU A 338 -2.52 -14.14 20.97
N LEU A 339 -1.94 -15.33 21.06
CA LEU A 339 -2.31 -16.48 20.24
C LEU A 339 -3.66 -17.08 20.64
N GLU A 340 -4.03 -17.09 21.93
CA GLU A 340 -5.35 -17.48 22.43
C GLU A 340 -6.44 -16.62 21.78
N LYS A 341 -6.28 -15.29 21.83
CA LYS A 341 -7.17 -14.36 21.12
C LYS A 341 -7.19 -14.65 19.61
N GLY A 342 -6.05 -15.02 19.04
CA GLY A 342 -5.95 -15.44 17.64
C GLY A 342 -6.77 -16.70 17.32
N VAL A 343 -6.81 -17.68 18.21
CA VAL A 343 -7.62 -18.91 18.07
C VAL A 343 -9.11 -18.60 18.22
N GLU A 344 -9.49 -17.73 19.15
CA GLU A 344 -10.87 -17.27 19.32
C GLU A 344 -11.39 -16.60 18.05
N ASN A 345 -10.58 -15.73 17.45
CA ASN A 345 -10.97 -14.99 16.24
C ASN A 345 -10.84 -15.82 14.96
N HIS A 346 -9.93 -16.79 14.91
CA HIS A 346 -9.64 -17.62 13.73
C HIS A 346 -9.57 -19.11 14.08
N PRO A 347 -10.68 -19.74 14.48
CA PRO A 347 -10.68 -21.11 15.03
C PRO A 347 -10.22 -22.17 14.03
N MET A 348 -10.34 -21.91 12.73
CA MET A 348 -9.92 -22.85 11.67
C MET A 348 -8.44 -22.72 11.31
N ASN A 349 -7.72 -21.75 11.88
CA ASN A 349 -6.31 -21.54 11.57
C ASN A 349 -5.41 -22.44 12.45
N THR A 350 -5.15 -23.65 11.94
CA THR A 350 -4.31 -24.67 12.60
C THR A 350 -2.89 -24.19 12.94
N ARG A 351 -2.40 -23.16 12.26
CA ARG A 351 -1.05 -22.62 12.50
C ARG A 351 -0.99 -21.79 13.76
N ILE A 352 -2.07 -21.08 14.09
CA ILE A 352 -2.16 -20.30 15.34
C ILE A 352 -2.18 -21.29 16.50
N VAL A 353 -3.00 -22.34 16.39
CA VAL A 353 -3.06 -23.44 17.37
C VAL A 353 -1.69 -24.09 17.57
N ALA A 354 -0.98 -24.44 16.48
CA ALA A 354 0.36 -25.03 16.58
C ALA A 354 1.39 -24.09 17.24
N GLN A 355 1.29 -22.78 17.02
CA GLN A 355 2.15 -21.82 17.73
C GLN A 355 1.77 -21.66 19.20
N LEU A 356 0.48 -21.71 19.53
CA LEU A 356 -0.01 -21.63 20.91
C LEU A 356 0.50 -22.83 21.72
N GLU A 357 0.37 -24.04 21.18
CA GLU A 357 0.91 -25.26 21.81
C GLU A 357 2.43 -25.18 22.02
N ALA A 358 3.16 -24.55 21.10
CA ALA A 358 4.60 -24.37 21.23
C ALA A 358 4.94 -23.33 22.32
N ALA A 359 4.16 -22.25 22.44
CA ALA A 359 4.29 -21.28 23.52
C ALA A 359 3.98 -21.91 24.89
N GLU A 360 2.93 -22.73 24.99
CA GLU A 360 2.59 -23.47 26.22
C GLU A 360 3.73 -24.37 26.69
N LYS A 361 4.37 -25.10 25.76
CA LYS A 361 5.52 -25.95 26.09
C LYS A 361 6.68 -25.14 26.66
N GLU A 362 6.96 -23.96 26.10
CA GLU A 362 8.00 -23.06 26.60
C GLU A 362 7.68 -22.56 28.02
N VAL A 363 6.44 -22.14 28.30
CA VAL A 363 6.02 -21.71 29.65
C VAL A 363 6.16 -22.87 30.66
N ARG A 364 5.74 -24.08 30.30
CA ARG A 364 5.87 -25.26 31.17
C ARG A 364 7.32 -25.58 31.52
N LEU A 365 8.26 -25.34 30.61
CA LEU A 365 9.69 -25.55 30.85
C LEU A 365 10.31 -24.47 31.74
N LEU A 366 9.75 -23.25 31.74
CA LEU A 366 10.22 -22.14 32.58
C LEU A 366 9.74 -22.24 34.04
N LEU A 367 8.66 -22.99 34.31
CA LEU A 367 8.23 -23.25 35.67
C LEU A 367 9.18 -24.25 36.34
N PRO A 368 9.82 -23.92 37.47
CA PRO A 368 10.62 -24.88 38.20
C PRO A 368 9.71 -26.02 38.65
N VAL A 369 10.04 -27.24 38.25
CA VAL A 369 9.43 -28.45 38.81
C VAL A 369 9.65 -28.38 40.31
N SER A 370 8.59 -28.11 41.07
CA SER A 370 8.62 -28.21 42.53
C SER A 370 8.92 -29.67 42.88
N LYS A 371 10.21 -29.98 43.06
CA LYS A 371 10.66 -31.23 43.68
C LYS A 371 10.47 -31.10 45.20
N GLY A 372 9.76 -32.06 45.78
CA GLY A 372 9.58 -32.25 47.23
C GLY A 372 8.39 -31.47 47.77
N ASP A 373 7.43 -32.08 48.46
CA ASP A 373 7.69 -32.93 49.62
C ASP A 373 7.17 -34.37 49.49
N THR A 374 8.12 -35.28 49.31
CA THR A 374 8.01 -36.64 49.84
C THR A 374 8.27 -36.58 51.35
N ASN A 375 7.26 -36.22 52.15
CA ASN A 375 7.29 -36.54 53.57
C ASN A 375 6.79 -37.97 53.74
N GLY A 376 7.74 -38.90 53.68
CA GLY A 376 7.62 -40.16 54.39
C GLY A 376 8.03 -39.92 55.85
N SER A 377 7.09 -40.11 56.76
CA SER A 377 7.28 -40.66 58.11
C SER A 377 5.92 -40.95 58.72
#